data_AF-D8TH24-F1
#
_entry.id   AF-D8TH24-F1
#
_cell.length_a   1.000
_cell.length_b   1.000
_cell.length_c   1.000
_cell.angle_alpha   90.00
_cell.angle_beta   90.00
_cell.angle_gamma   90.00
#
_symmetry.space_group_name_H-M   'P 1'
#
loop_
_entity.id
_entity.type
_entity.pdbx_description
1 polymer ?
#
loop_
_entity_poly.entity_id
_entity_poly.type
_entity_poly.pdbx_seq_one_letter_code
_entity_poly.pdbx_strand_id
1 'polypeptide(L)'
;MKCCKVPSHLWACRAAFVVNVECISWGQGTSKRGVTDWFSVFASWMISAFPRANITARNGCTPGVPTPYMIMCLELSVDPDVDLVFMEYTLNRRFYETTEDAQGALSQYYDVQYLSLRTALYRLAVFKSTPNFLWEDAYVDVHPGDHGHKIMADLAVHLIQRVTLGLLMEPYSSADAEAANEQLPEPMYLGNTAPSSPMCLVGAAFRRLVVSSSGFTYVNEGTAVKPKPGYVATEPGSRLQLAVNTDRSAVGSPAGEKVHVYVHHLRSYEHMGVAEVSCVSGCSCDPVEIDAHIKERVSQVYMSRLVVSQSRECVLEVKVTDKTSSGEHKFKVSGLVLAEKAGGSDIMERLGGDNQPFGLRQHNGDATQVVLTKAGRTGGDGQPEH
;
A
#
# COMPACT_ATOMS: atom_id res chain seq x y z
N MET A 1 14.32 -10.37 20.44
CA MET A 1 13.21 -11.25 20.02
C MET A 1 11.84 -10.59 20.25
N LYS A 2 11.49 -9.52 19.52
CA LYS A 2 10.23 -8.77 19.83
C LYS A 2 8.92 -9.48 19.40
N CYS A 3 8.97 -10.57 18.62
CA CYS A 3 7.79 -11.37 18.24
C CYS A 3 7.21 -12.25 19.37
N CYS A 4 7.90 -12.47 20.49
CA CYS A 4 7.52 -13.52 21.45
C CYS A 4 6.19 -13.28 22.20
N LYS A 5 5.64 -12.06 22.19
CA LYS A 5 4.28 -11.78 22.71
C LYS A 5 3.20 -12.52 21.92
N VAL A 6 3.33 -12.64 20.59
CA VAL A 6 2.25 -13.18 19.75
C VAL A 6 1.96 -14.64 20.08
N PRO A 7 2.93 -15.59 20.14
CA PRO A 7 2.60 -16.99 20.32
C PRO A 7 2.38 -17.41 21.77
N SER A 8 2.66 -16.56 22.77
CA SER A 8 2.13 -16.74 24.12
C SER A 8 0.68 -16.23 24.21
N HIS A 9 0.36 -15.10 23.56
CA HIS A 9 -1.00 -14.56 23.47
C HIS A 9 -1.93 -15.37 22.56
N LEU A 10 -1.42 -16.12 21.57
CA LEU A 10 -2.23 -17.03 20.72
C LEU A 10 -2.95 -18.13 21.52
N TRP A 11 -2.51 -18.43 22.75
CA TRP A 11 -3.22 -19.36 23.63
C TRP A 11 -4.36 -18.70 24.42
N ALA A 12 -4.43 -17.36 24.41
CA ALA A 12 -5.27 -16.57 25.31
C ALA A 12 -6.22 -15.58 24.63
N CYS A 13 -5.90 -14.99 23.46
CA CYS A 13 -6.74 -13.95 22.87
C CYS A 13 -6.66 -13.83 21.33
N ARG A 14 -7.21 -12.72 20.81
CA ARG A 14 -7.32 -12.40 19.38
C ARG A 14 -5.94 -12.39 18.70
N ALA A 15 -5.93 -12.68 17.41
CA ALA A 15 -4.80 -12.43 16.54
C ALA A 15 -5.31 -11.77 15.26
N ALA A 16 -5.12 -10.47 15.15
CA ALA A 16 -5.30 -9.71 13.92
C ALA A 16 -4.02 -9.82 13.07
N PHE A 17 -4.17 -10.19 11.79
CA PHE A 17 -3.07 -10.27 10.83
C PHE A 17 -3.26 -9.20 9.76
N VAL A 18 -2.21 -8.43 9.47
CA VAL A 18 -2.15 -7.57 8.29
C VAL A 18 -0.96 -7.96 7.44
N VAL A 19 -1.19 -8.20 6.16
CA VAL A 19 -0.13 -8.28 5.15
C VAL A 19 -0.10 -7.01 4.32
N ASN A 20 1.12 -6.51 4.12
CA ASN A 20 1.46 -5.28 3.43
C ASN A 20 2.73 -5.48 2.57
N VAL A 21 2.99 -4.87 1.41
CA VAL A 21 2.11 -4.39 0.33
C VAL A 21 2.84 -4.53 -1.01
N GLU A 22 2.40 -5.48 -1.84
CA GLU A 22 2.72 -5.50 -3.28
C GLU A 22 1.52 -6.13 -4.02
N CYS A 23 1.55 -6.14 -5.36
CA CYS A 23 0.63 -6.98 -6.15
C CYS A 23 0.75 -8.47 -5.79
N ILE A 24 1.92 -8.95 -5.38
CA ILE A 24 2.11 -10.34 -4.92
C ILE A 24 1.25 -10.60 -3.69
N SER A 25 1.43 -9.82 -2.62
CA SER A 25 0.65 -10.01 -1.39
C SER A 25 -0.85 -9.73 -1.51
N TRP A 26 -1.29 -9.01 -2.53
CA TRP A 26 -2.70 -8.93 -2.95
C TRP A 26 -3.27 -10.25 -3.50
N GLY A 27 -2.41 -11.15 -3.97
CA GLY A 27 -2.75 -12.38 -4.67
C GLY A 27 -2.68 -12.29 -6.19
N GLN A 28 -1.92 -11.36 -6.77
CA GLN A 28 -1.68 -11.37 -8.22
C GLN A 28 -0.92 -12.63 -8.64
N GLY A 29 -1.31 -13.20 -9.78
CA GLY A 29 -0.75 -14.44 -10.34
C GLY A 29 -1.43 -15.74 -9.85
N THR A 30 -2.26 -15.67 -8.79
CA THR A 30 -3.00 -16.84 -8.29
C THR A 30 -4.27 -17.13 -9.12
N SER A 31 -4.70 -18.39 -9.15
CA SER A 31 -5.93 -18.82 -9.86
C SER A 31 -7.22 -18.41 -9.15
N LYS A 32 -7.20 -18.26 -7.81
CA LYS A 32 -8.37 -17.87 -7.01
C LYS A 32 -8.00 -17.02 -5.78
N ARG A 33 -8.15 -15.70 -5.91
CA ARG A 33 -7.87 -14.74 -4.83
C ARG A 33 -8.77 -15.00 -3.62
N GLY A 34 -8.19 -14.87 -2.44
CA GLY A 34 -8.79 -15.25 -1.16
C GLY A 34 -8.79 -16.76 -0.90
N VAL A 35 -8.00 -17.57 -1.61
CA VAL A 35 -7.91 -19.04 -1.44
C VAL A 35 -6.49 -19.53 -1.66
N THR A 36 -5.93 -19.26 -2.84
CA THR A 36 -4.65 -19.82 -3.30
C THR A 36 -3.49 -18.82 -3.24
N ASP A 37 -3.77 -17.55 -2.95
CA ASP A 37 -2.74 -16.57 -2.58
C ASP A 37 -2.08 -16.91 -1.24
N TRP A 38 -0.80 -16.54 -1.11
CA TRP A 38 0.02 -16.95 0.04
C TRP A 38 -0.58 -16.53 1.39
N PHE A 39 -1.18 -15.34 1.43
CA PHE A 39 -1.81 -14.81 2.63
C PHE A 39 -3.00 -15.67 3.05
N SER A 40 -3.91 -16.01 2.14
CA SER A 40 -5.09 -16.82 2.45
C SER A 40 -4.73 -18.25 2.82
N VAL A 41 -3.69 -18.83 2.20
CA VAL A 41 -3.14 -20.13 2.58
C VAL A 41 -2.56 -20.09 3.99
N PHE A 42 -1.73 -19.10 4.31
CA PHE A 42 -1.13 -18.91 5.63
C PHE A 42 -2.19 -18.62 6.72
N ALA A 43 -3.15 -17.73 6.44
CA ALA A 43 -4.24 -17.40 7.36
C ALA A 43 -5.13 -18.62 7.65
N SER A 44 -5.45 -19.43 6.63
CA SER A 44 -6.18 -20.69 6.80
C SER A 44 -5.41 -21.69 7.65
N TRP A 45 -4.08 -21.77 7.46
CA TRP A 45 -3.21 -22.57 8.31
C TRP A 45 -3.22 -22.08 9.77
N MET A 46 -3.07 -20.76 10.01
CA MET A 46 -3.14 -20.19 11.36
C MET A 46 -4.46 -20.54 12.06
N ILE A 47 -5.60 -20.33 11.39
CA ILE A 47 -6.94 -20.63 11.94
C ILE A 47 -7.08 -22.11 12.32
N SER A 48 -6.53 -23.01 11.50
CA SER A 48 -6.57 -24.47 11.72
C SER A 48 -5.58 -24.95 12.78
N ALA A 49 -4.36 -24.39 12.81
CA ALA A 49 -3.29 -24.78 13.73
C ALA A 49 -3.53 -24.28 15.16
N PHE A 50 -4.21 -23.14 15.32
CA PHE A 50 -4.52 -22.54 16.62
C PHE A 50 -6.04 -22.48 16.86
N PRO A 51 -6.76 -23.62 16.93
CA PRO A 51 -8.23 -23.65 16.95
C PRO A 51 -8.84 -23.07 18.23
N ARG A 52 -8.04 -22.74 19.25
CA ARG A 52 -8.47 -22.00 20.45
C ARG A 52 -8.29 -20.47 20.33
N ALA A 53 -7.38 -19.98 19.50
CA ALA A 53 -7.19 -18.55 19.24
C ALA A 53 -8.39 -17.96 18.49
N ASN A 54 -8.71 -16.67 18.67
CA ASN A 54 -9.69 -16.00 17.82
C ASN A 54 -8.99 -15.21 16.70
N ILE A 55 -8.64 -15.90 15.63
CA ILE A 55 -7.89 -15.34 14.50
C ILE A 55 -8.82 -14.61 13.54
N THR A 56 -8.45 -13.38 13.20
CA THR A 56 -9.01 -12.56 12.12
C THR A 56 -7.86 -12.11 11.23
N ALA A 57 -7.78 -12.61 10.01
CA ALA A 57 -6.73 -12.20 9.07
C ALA A 57 -7.31 -11.21 8.05
N ARG A 58 -6.73 -10.01 7.91
CA ARG A 58 -7.13 -8.98 6.94
C ARG A 58 -6.01 -8.72 5.94
N ASN A 59 -6.29 -8.80 4.64
CA ASN A 59 -5.34 -8.37 3.63
C ASN A 59 -5.41 -6.85 3.43
N GLY A 60 -4.41 -6.12 3.94
CA GLY A 60 -4.30 -4.67 3.83
C GLY A 60 -3.71 -4.18 2.51
N CYS A 61 -3.18 -5.07 1.67
CA CYS A 61 -2.40 -4.70 0.49
C CYS A 61 -3.15 -3.79 -0.48
N THR A 62 -2.54 -2.66 -0.86
CA THR A 62 -2.90 -1.95 -2.09
C THR A 62 -1.97 -2.45 -3.21
N PRO A 63 -2.46 -3.21 -4.21
CA PRO A 63 -1.61 -3.79 -5.24
C PRO A 63 -0.93 -2.72 -6.10
N GLY A 64 0.37 -2.89 -6.37
CA GLY A 64 1.10 -2.01 -7.28
C GLY A 64 1.30 -0.59 -6.75
N VAL A 65 1.62 -0.43 -5.47
CA VAL A 65 2.07 0.83 -4.86
C VAL A 65 3.43 0.63 -4.18
N PRO A 66 4.34 1.61 -4.19
CA PRO A 66 5.64 1.50 -3.55
C PRO A 66 5.58 1.83 -2.05
N THR A 67 6.59 1.42 -1.28
CA THR A 67 6.72 1.68 0.18
C THR A 67 6.37 3.12 0.64
N PRO A 68 6.78 4.22 -0.02
CA PRO A 68 6.39 5.56 0.42
C PRO A 68 4.87 5.83 0.34
N TYR A 69 4.12 5.18 -0.55
CA TYR A 69 2.65 5.22 -0.49
C TYR A 69 2.17 4.80 0.88
N MET A 70 2.74 3.70 1.36
CA MET A 70 2.28 2.98 2.53
C MET A 70 2.72 3.63 3.82
N ILE A 71 3.82 4.38 3.81
CA ILE A 71 4.16 5.30 4.91
C ILE A 71 3.11 6.41 5.02
N MET A 72 2.58 6.90 3.88
CA MET A 72 1.56 7.95 3.85
C MET A 72 0.12 7.42 4.11
N CYS A 73 -0.18 6.20 3.70
CA CYS A 73 -1.50 5.58 3.73
C CYS A 73 -1.61 4.40 4.73
N LEU A 74 -0.70 4.33 5.72
CA LEU A 74 -0.56 3.17 6.62
C LEU A 74 -1.86 2.81 7.33
N GLU A 75 -2.56 3.82 7.85
CA GLU A 75 -3.83 3.71 8.58
C GLU A 75 -4.97 3.09 7.77
N LEU A 76 -4.88 3.10 6.43
CA LEU A 76 -5.89 2.48 5.57
C LEU A 76 -5.67 0.96 5.42
N SER A 77 -4.43 0.53 5.57
CA SER A 77 -4.01 -0.86 5.34
C SER A 77 -3.76 -1.65 6.61
N VAL A 78 -3.35 -0.97 7.71
CA VAL A 78 -3.04 -1.58 9.00
C VAL A 78 -4.06 -1.13 10.04
N ASP A 79 -4.71 -2.09 10.71
CA ASP A 79 -5.55 -1.80 11.87
C ASP A 79 -4.70 -1.42 13.09
N PRO A 80 -5.15 -0.47 13.94
CA PRO A 80 -4.38 0.01 15.08
C PRO A 80 -4.19 -1.04 16.19
N ASP A 81 -4.99 -2.12 16.21
CA ASP A 81 -4.97 -3.22 17.18
C ASP A 81 -4.46 -4.54 16.58
N VAL A 82 -3.59 -4.48 15.57
CA VAL A 82 -2.98 -5.65 14.93
C VAL A 82 -1.91 -6.34 15.79
N ASP A 83 -1.97 -7.67 15.90
CA ASP A 83 -0.99 -8.47 16.68
C ASP A 83 0.21 -8.92 15.83
N LEU A 84 0.01 -9.18 14.53
CA LEU A 84 1.07 -9.59 13.61
C LEU A 84 0.94 -8.89 12.25
N VAL A 85 2.01 -8.21 11.85
CA VAL A 85 2.14 -7.60 10.52
C VAL A 85 3.23 -8.33 9.74
N PHE A 86 2.93 -8.73 8.50
CA PHE A 86 3.95 -9.07 7.51
C PHE A 86 4.16 -7.87 6.58
N MET A 87 5.43 -7.59 6.29
CA MET A 87 5.85 -6.54 5.39
C MET A 87 6.63 -7.14 4.21
N GLU A 88 6.22 -6.79 3.00
CA GLU A 88 6.61 -7.36 1.71
C GLU A 88 6.60 -6.22 0.69
N TYR A 89 7.77 -5.86 0.18
CA TYR A 89 8.00 -4.87 -0.88
C TYR A 89 9.19 -5.31 -1.74
N THR A 90 9.30 -6.63 -1.96
CA THR A 90 10.49 -7.26 -2.56
C THR A 90 10.14 -7.78 -3.94
N LEU A 91 10.22 -6.86 -4.90
CA LEU A 91 10.10 -7.23 -6.30
C LEU A 91 11.19 -8.18 -6.76
N ASN A 92 10.76 -9.25 -7.42
CA ASN A 92 11.64 -10.10 -8.20
C ASN A 92 12.27 -9.31 -9.36
N ARG A 93 13.52 -8.92 -9.16
CA ARG A 93 14.47 -8.60 -10.22
C ARG A 93 15.55 -9.69 -10.27
N ARG A 94 16.68 -9.43 -10.94
CA ARG A 94 17.87 -10.27 -10.80
C ARG A 94 18.30 -10.31 -9.33
N PHE A 95 18.99 -11.37 -8.93
CA PHE A 95 19.38 -11.63 -7.52
C PHE A 95 19.95 -10.42 -6.77
N TYR A 96 20.76 -9.60 -7.44
CA TYR A 96 21.45 -8.43 -6.87
C TYR A 96 20.71 -7.10 -7.11
N GLU A 97 19.52 -7.11 -7.70
CA GLU A 97 18.72 -5.92 -8.08
C GLU A 97 17.44 -5.78 -7.22
N THR A 98 17.34 -6.56 -6.14
CA THR A 98 16.22 -6.57 -5.19
C THR A 98 16.43 -5.56 -4.05
N THR A 99 15.35 -4.95 -3.56
CA THR A 99 15.32 -4.09 -2.35
C THR A 99 15.65 -4.83 -1.05
N GLU A 100 15.71 -6.16 -1.10
CA GLU A 100 15.93 -7.07 0.02
C GLU A 100 17.18 -6.76 0.85
N ASP A 101 18.30 -6.36 0.25
CA ASP A 101 19.53 -6.10 1.02
C ASP A 101 19.38 -4.89 1.96
N ALA A 102 18.61 -3.88 1.54
CA ALA A 102 18.24 -2.74 2.39
C ALA A 102 17.20 -3.12 3.46
N GLN A 103 16.24 -3.98 3.11
CA GLN A 103 15.24 -4.47 4.06
C GLN A 103 15.84 -5.40 5.12
N GLY A 104 16.80 -6.25 4.75
CA GLY A 104 17.55 -7.09 5.68
C GLY A 104 18.36 -6.27 6.67
N ALA A 105 18.97 -5.16 6.23
CA ALA A 105 19.67 -4.22 7.11
C ALA A 105 18.70 -3.53 8.10
N LEU A 106 17.55 -3.05 7.63
CA LEU A 106 16.48 -2.53 8.49
C LEU A 106 15.98 -3.60 9.48
N SER A 107 15.83 -4.84 9.03
CA SER A 107 15.33 -5.95 9.84
C SER A 107 16.27 -6.26 11.01
N GLN A 108 17.58 -6.25 10.75
CA GLN A 108 18.61 -6.42 11.77
C GLN A 108 18.65 -5.22 12.73
N TYR A 109 18.51 -3.99 12.21
CA TYR A 109 18.55 -2.77 13.01
C TYR A 109 17.41 -2.68 14.05
N TYR A 110 16.21 -3.12 13.70
CA TYR A 110 15.03 -3.08 14.59
C TYR A 110 14.70 -4.42 15.28
N ASP A 111 15.55 -5.45 15.18
CA ASP A 111 15.33 -6.82 15.72
C ASP A 111 13.97 -7.43 15.30
N VAL A 112 13.58 -7.21 14.04
CA VAL A 112 12.39 -7.82 13.43
C VAL A 112 12.78 -9.05 12.59
N GLN A 113 11.85 -10.00 12.47
CA GLN A 113 12.10 -11.25 11.76
C GLN A 113 12.08 -11.04 10.24
N TYR A 114 13.02 -11.69 9.54
CA TYR A 114 13.17 -11.58 8.10
C TYR A 114 12.94 -12.91 7.39
N LEU A 115 12.18 -12.91 6.28
CA LEU A 115 11.97 -14.06 5.42
C LEU A 115 12.38 -13.72 3.98
N SER A 116 13.19 -14.59 3.38
CA SER A 116 13.85 -14.36 2.10
C SER A 116 13.39 -15.37 1.06
N LEU A 117 12.47 -14.98 0.17
CA LEU A 117 12.09 -15.82 -0.97
C LEU A 117 13.27 -16.00 -1.94
N ARG A 118 14.11 -14.97 -2.11
CA ARG A 118 15.38 -15.04 -2.86
C ARG A 118 16.28 -16.15 -2.33
N THR A 119 16.54 -16.20 -1.02
CA THR A 119 17.42 -17.21 -0.42
C THR A 119 16.79 -18.61 -0.44
N ALA A 120 15.49 -18.71 -0.19
CA ALA A 120 14.76 -19.97 -0.21
C ALA A 120 14.71 -20.61 -1.61
N LEU A 121 14.41 -19.82 -2.65
CA LEU A 121 14.10 -20.32 -3.98
C LEU A 121 15.29 -20.26 -4.95
N TYR A 122 16.09 -19.19 -4.97
CA TYR A 122 17.10 -18.97 -6.02
C TYR A 122 18.12 -20.13 -6.14
N ARG A 123 18.54 -20.71 -5.00
CA ARG A 123 19.47 -21.85 -5.01
C ARG A 123 18.83 -23.13 -5.57
N LEU A 124 17.54 -23.32 -5.37
CA LEU A 124 16.80 -24.47 -5.89
C LEU A 124 16.49 -24.28 -7.38
N ALA A 125 16.03 -23.09 -7.77
CA ALA A 125 15.71 -22.71 -9.13
C ALA A 125 16.94 -22.68 -10.05
N VAL A 126 17.93 -21.85 -9.71
CA VAL A 126 19.03 -21.47 -10.63
C VAL A 126 20.23 -22.40 -10.49
N PHE A 127 20.66 -22.72 -9.27
CA PHE A 127 21.90 -23.48 -9.06
C PHE A 127 21.71 -25.00 -9.05
N LYS A 128 20.57 -25.50 -8.59
CA LYS A 128 20.28 -26.93 -8.55
C LYS A 128 19.30 -27.41 -9.62
N SER A 129 18.57 -26.51 -10.27
CA SER A 129 17.46 -26.82 -11.18
C SER A 129 16.52 -27.90 -10.61
N THR A 130 16.11 -27.72 -9.35
CA THR A 130 15.31 -28.70 -8.61
C THR A 130 13.87 -28.67 -9.12
N PRO A 131 13.29 -29.80 -9.57
CA PRO A 131 11.90 -29.84 -10.05
C PRO A 131 10.90 -29.38 -8.98
N ASN A 132 9.86 -28.65 -9.40
CA ASN A 132 8.90 -27.94 -8.54
C ASN A 132 9.52 -26.78 -7.74
N PHE A 133 10.70 -26.29 -8.14
CA PHE A 133 11.33 -25.09 -7.57
C PHE A 133 12.01 -24.26 -8.65
N LEU A 134 11.74 -24.50 -9.93
CA LEU A 134 12.19 -23.65 -11.03
C LEU A 134 11.41 -22.33 -11.03
N TRP A 135 11.89 -21.33 -11.77
CA TRP A 135 11.16 -20.04 -11.85
C TRP A 135 9.83 -20.22 -12.58
N GLU A 136 9.83 -21.02 -13.64
CA GLU A 136 8.66 -21.44 -14.41
C GLU A 136 7.68 -22.34 -13.63
N ASP A 137 8.12 -23.01 -12.56
CA ASP A 137 7.23 -23.75 -11.65
C ASP A 137 6.51 -22.80 -10.68
N ALA A 138 7.20 -21.74 -10.25
CA ALA A 138 6.75 -20.85 -9.19
C ALA A 138 6.07 -19.56 -9.69
N TYR A 139 6.33 -19.11 -10.93
CA TYR A 139 5.88 -17.83 -11.47
C TYR A 139 5.13 -17.98 -12.79
N VAL A 140 4.08 -17.17 -12.95
CA VAL A 140 3.32 -17.07 -14.22
C VAL A 140 3.79 -15.92 -15.10
N ASP A 141 4.37 -14.89 -14.49
CA ASP A 141 5.03 -13.76 -15.13
C ASP A 141 6.11 -13.19 -14.18
N VAL A 142 5.99 -11.93 -13.72
CA VAL A 142 6.77 -11.42 -12.58
C VAL A 142 6.14 -11.78 -11.23
N HIS A 143 4.89 -12.27 -11.22
CA HIS A 143 4.13 -12.66 -10.05
C HIS A 143 4.17 -14.18 -9.82
N PRO A 144 4.17 -14.65 -8.56
CA PRO A 144 4.03 -16.06 -8.25
C PRO A 144 2.70 -16.62 -8.76
N GLY A 145 2.74 -17.82 -9.33
CA GLY A 145 1.56 -18.67 -9.51
C GLY A 145 1.13 -19.31 -8.18
N ASP A 146 0.08 -20.13 -8.19
CA ASP A 146 -0.42 -20.83 -6.99
C ASP A 146 0.68 -21.59 -6.22
N HIS A 147 1.62 -22.21 -6.96
CA HIS A 147 2.73 -22.94 -6.36
C HIS A 147 3.78 -22.02 -5.72
N GLY A 148 4.10 -20.88 -6.35
CA GLY A 148 4.97 -19.87 -5.74
C GLY A 148 4.34 -19.19 -4.52
N HIS A 149 3.03 -18.91 -4.57
CA HIS A 149 2.25 -18.46 -3.42
C HIS A 149 2.28 -19.48 -2.27
N LYS A 150 2.19 -20.78 -2.58
CA LYS A 150 2.35 -21.83 -1.58
C LYS A 150 3.75 -21.83 -0.96
N ILE A 151 4.82 -21.68 -1.75
CA ILE A 151 6.20 -21.56 -1.24
C ILE A 151 6.33 -20.37 -0.27
N MET A 152 5.74 -19.21 -0.60
CA MET A 152 5.71 -18.05 0.29
C MET A 152 4.95 -18.33 1.60
N ALA A 153 3.80 -18.99 1.52
CA ALA A 153 3.03 -19.39 2.70
C ALA A 153 3.83 -20.37 3.58
N ASP A 154 4.49 -21.37 2.97
CA ASP A 154 5.31 -22.36 3.69
C ASP A 154 6.47 -21.70 4.46
N LEU A 155 7.06 -20.59 3.96
CA LEU A 155 8.07 -19.80 4.70
C LEU A 155 7.48 -19.12 5.94
N ALA A 156 6.29 -18.52 5.83
CA ALA A 156 5.59 -17.91 6.96
C ALA A 156 5.14 -18.96 8.00
N VAL A 157 4.61 -20.09 7.53
CA VAL A 157 4.28 -21.27 8.36
C VAL A 157 5.52 -21.75 9.11
N HIS A 158 6.66 -21.91 8.42
CA HIS A 158 7.91 -22.34 9.03
C HIS A 158 8.37 -21.40 10.14
N LEU A 159 8.30 -20.08 9.94
CA LEU A 159 8.63 -19.09 10.97
C LEU A 159 7.78 -19.30 12.23
N ILE A 160 6.45 -19.34 12.09
CA ILE A 160 5.55 -19.52 13.24
C ILE A 160 5.78 -20.86 13.94
N GLN A 161 6.02 -21.94 13.20
CA GLN A 161 6.37 -23.25 13.77
C GLN A 161 7.67 -23.20 14.57
N ARG A 162 8.71 -22.52 14.05
CA ARG A 162 10.00 -22.37 14.74
C ARG A 162 9.88 -21.55 16.02
N VAL A 163 9.14 -20.43 16.00
CA VAL A 163 8.93 -19.61 17.20
C VAL A 163 8.06 -20.35 18.22
N THR A 164 7.02 -21.07 17.78
CA THR A 164 6.17 -21.88 18.66
C THR A 164 6.96 -23.00 19.34
N LEU A 165 7.82 -23.71 18.60
CA LEU A 165 8.70 -24.73 19.18
C LEU A 165 9.70 -24.11 20.16
N GLY A 166 10.25 -22.93 19.85
CA GLY A 166 11.08 -22.15 20.77
C GLY A 166 10.36 -21.91 22.10
N LEU A 167 9.15 -21.36 22.06
CA LEU A 167 8.33 -21.05 23.23
C LEU A 167 7.80 -22.28 24.01
N LEU A 168 7.85 -23.48 23.42
CA LEU A 168 7.60 -24.74 24.14
C LEU A 168 8.83 -25.23 24.92
N MET A 169 10.04 -24.86 24.48
CA MET A 169 11.30 -25.22 25.14
C MET A 169 11.73 -24.16 26.16
N GLU A 170 11.52 -22.88 25.82
CA GLU A 170 11.84 -21.70 26.63
C GLU A 170 10.60 -20.79 26.66
N PRO A 171 9.68 -20.99 27.62
CA PRO A 171 8.43 -20.24 27.71
C PRO A 171 8.64 -18.74 27.91
N TYR A 172 7.74 -17.95 27.32
CA TYR A 172 7.72 -16.49 27.42
C TYR A 172 7.87 -16.01 28.87
N SER A 173 8.90 -15.19 29.11
CA SER A 173 9.35 -14.78 30.43
C SER A 173 9.18 -13.27 30.67
N SER A 174 9.52 -12.82 31.88
CA SER A 174 9.64 -11.39 32.17
C SER A 174 10.74 -10.70 31.35
N ALA A 175 11.80 -11.42 30.97
CA ALA A 175 12.87 -10.88 30.12
C ALA A 175 12.38 -10.64 28.68
N ASP A 176 11.53 -11.50 28.14
CA ASP A 176 10.88 -11.28 26.85
C ASP A 176 9.89 -10.10 26.90
N ALA A 177 9.24 -9.87 28.05
CA ALA A 177 8.38 -8.71 28.26
C ALA A 177 9.18 -7.42 28.34
N GLU A 178 10.32 -7.43 29.03
CA GLU A 178 11.27 -6.31 29.08
C GLU A 178 11.81 -5.98 27.69
N ALA A 179 12.35 -6.98 26.96
CA ALA A 179 12.87 -6.80 25.60
C ALA A 179 11.78 -6.34 24.60
N ALA A 180 10.53 -6.81 24.75
CA ALA A 180 9.41 -6.37 23.91
C ALA A 180 8.79 -5.02 24.34
N ASN A 181 9.26 -4.42 25.44
CA ASN A 181 8.90 -3.08 25.91
C ASN A 181 10.08 -2.08 25.81
N GLU A 182 11.27 -2.56 25.48
CA GLU A 182 12.46 -1.74 25.24
C GLU A 182 12.18 -0.71 24.13
N GLN A 183 12.52 0.55 24.41
CA GLN A 183 12.41 1.67 23.47
C GLN A 183 13.07 1.32 22.13
N LEU A 184 12.41 1.65 21.02
CA LEU A 184 13.00 1.48 19.70
C LEU A 184 14.27 2.35 19.59
N PRO A 185 15.32 1.87 18.90
CA PRO A 185 16.45 2.73 18.57
C PRO A 185 15.98 3.92 17.72
N GLU A 186 16.77 4.99 17.73
CA GLU A 186 16.58 6.14 16.84
C GLU A 186 16.47 5.69 15.37
N PRO A 187 15.81 6.46 14.48
CA PRO A 187 15.67 6.08 13.08
C PRO A 187 17.01 5.75 12.41
N MET A 188 17.12 4.55 11.82
CA MET A 188 18.31 4.09 11.08
C MET A 188 18.81 5.09 10.04
N TYR A 189 17.88 5.85 9.44
CA TYR A 189 18.17 6.95 8.52
C TYR A 189 17.76 8.28 9.15
N LEU A 190 18.68 9.25 9.12
CA LEU A 190 18.46 10.58 9.69
C LEU A 190 17.19 11.24 9.13
N GLY A 191 16.31 11.70 10.02
CA GLY A 191 15.05 12.36 9.66
C GLY A 191 13.90 11.41 9.30
N ASN A 192 14.12 10.10 9.24
CA ASN A 192 13.09 9.11 8.91
C ASN A 192 12.20 8.75 10.12
N THR A 193 11.56 9.77 10.72
CA THR A 193 10.60 9.60 11.82
C THR A 193 9.27 9.09 11.30
N ALA A 194 8.58 8.22 12.05
CA ALA A 194 7.21 7.83 11.75
C ALA A 194 6.26 9.05 11.74
N PRO A 195 5.24 9.10 10.86
CA PRO A 195 4.33 10.22 10.80
C PRO A 195 3.37 10.28 11.99
N SER A 196 3.05 11.50 12.40
CA SER A 196 2.18 11.85 13.52
C SER A 196 0.77 12.31 13.10
N SER A 197 0.49 12.34 11.79
CA SER A 197 -0.82 12.74 11.24
C SER A 197 -1.19 11.95 9.98
N PRO A 198 -2.51 11.76 9.70
CA PRO A 198 -2.97 11.09 8.49
C PRO A 198 -2.58 11.89 7.24
N MET A 199 -1.74 11.28 6.39
CA MET A 199 -1.31 11.91 5.13
C MET A 199 -2.27 11.60 3.97
N CYS A 200 -3.03 10.50 4.03
CA CYS A 200 -3.73 9.93 2.89
C CYS A 200 -5.26 10.14 2.94
N LEU A 201 -5.80 10.82 1.94
CA LEU A 201 -7.20 11.20 1.83
C LEU A 201 -7.81 10.59 0.56
N VAL A 202 -8.29 9.35 0.66
CA VAL A 202 -8.95 8.60 -0.43
C VAL A 202 -10.40 8.25 -0.08
N GLY A 203 -11.17 7.72 -1.03
CA GLY A 203 -12.51 7.20 -0.79
C GLY A 203 -13.45 8.17 -0.07
N ALA A 204 -14.01 7.76 1.07
CA ALA A 204 -14.90 8.60 1.87
C ALA A 204 -14.20 9.83 2.50
N ALA A 205 -12.90 9.76 2.79
CA ALA A 205 -12.14 10.92 3.27
C ALA A 205 -11.96 11.96 2.16
N PHE A 206 -11.61 11.50 0.95
CA PHE A 206 -11.51 12.37 -0.23
C PHE A 206 -12.81 13.09 -0.56
N ARG A 207 -13.95 12.38 -0.55
CA ARG A 207 -15.27 12.97 -0.82
C ARG A 207 -15.61 14.14 0.11
N ARG A 208 -15.15 14.12 1.36
CA ARG A 208 -15.41 15.20 2.34
C ARG A 208 -14.61 16.49 2.06
N LEU A 209 -13.62 16.44 1.18
CA LEU A 209 -12.83 17.62 0.78
C LEU A 209 -13.54 18.44 -0.30
N VAL A 210 -14.50 17.85 -1.03
CA VAL A 210 -15.12 18.51 -2.18
C VAL A 210 -16.06 19.62 -1.73
N VAL A 211 -15.71 20.87 -2.05
CA VAL A 211 -16.55 22.05 -1.78
C VAL A 211 -17.43 22.44 -2.96
N SER A 212 -16.98 22.17 -4.20
CA SER A 212 -17.79 22.34 -5.40
C SER A 212 -17.38 21.35 -6.49
N SER A 213 -18.34 20.97 -7.33
CA SER A 213 -18.15 20.02 -8.44
C SER A 213 -19.05 20.45 -9.60
N SER A 214 -18.45 20.81 -10.73
CA SER A 214 -19.12 21.23 -11.97
C SER A 214 -18.57 20.40 -13.13
N GLY A 215 -19.41 19.63 -13.81
CA GLY A 215 -19.00 18.64 -14.82
C GLY A 215 -18.33 17.38 -14.27
N PHE A 216 -17.75 17.42 -13.08
CA PHE A 216 -17.28 16.23 -12.36
C PHE A 216 -18.41 15.48 -11.65
N THR A 217 -18.47 14.17 -11.83
CA THR A 217 -19.41 13.24 -11.16
C THR A 217 -18.63 12.19 -10.37
N TYR A 218 -19.05 11.90 -9.13
CA TYR A 218 -18.46 10.81 -8.35
C TYR A 218 -19.00 9.46 -8.80
N VAL A 219 -18.13 8.62 -9.35
CA VAL A 219 -18.49 7.33 -9.94
C VAL A 219 -17.54 6.22 -9.47
N ASN A 220 -18.06 4.99 -9.46
CA ASN A 220 -17.27 3.78 -9.36
C ASN A 220 -17.10 3.19 -10.77
N GLU A 221 -15.92 3.36 -11.38
CA GLU A 221 -15.59 2.76 -12.69
C GLU A 221 -14.91 1.38 -12.56
N GLY A 222 -15.00 0.78 -11.37
CA GLY A 222 -14.54 -0.57 -11.11
C GLY A 222 -15.66 -1.58 -11.21
N THR A 223 -15.34 -2.82 -10.84
CA THR A 223 -16.35 -3.83 -10.53
C THR A 223 -16.71 -3.75 -9.04
N ALA A 224 -17.74 -4.47 -8.60
CA ALA A 224 -18.00 -4.68 -7.16
C ALA A 224 -16.77 -5.28 -6.44
N VAL A 225 -16.07 -6.22 -7.10
CA VAL A 225 -14.88 -6.90 -6.57
C VAL A 225 -13.62 -6.03 -6.60
N LYS A 226 -13.53 -5.01 -7.47
CA LYS A 226 -12.38 -4.10 -7.60
C LYS A 226 -12.91 -2.68 -7.90
N PRO A 227 -13.59 -2.02 -6.93
CA PRO A 227 -14.20 -0.73 -7.14
C PRO A 227 -13.12 0.33 -7.32
N LYS A 228 -13.35 1.25 -8.24
CA LYS A 228 -12.47 2.37 -8.56
C LYS A 228 -13.23 3.68 -8.33
N PRO A 229 -13.50 4.07 -7.07
CA PRO A 229 -14.15 5.33 -6.77
C PRO A 229 -13.32 6.52 -7.27
N GLY A 230 -13.99 7.60 -7.65
CA GLY A 230 -13.37 8.89 -7.95
C GLY A 230 -14.33 9.86 -8.62
N TYR A 231 -13.96 11.14 -8.65
CA TYR A 231 -14.63 12.15 -9.45
C TYR A 231 -14.11 12.09 -10.87
N VAL A 232 -15.01 11.93 -11.84
CA VAL A 232 -14.70 11.86 -13.27
C VAL A 232 -15.42 12.99 -14.01
N ALA A 233 -14.70 13.67 -14.90
CA ALA A 233 -15.26 14.59 -15.88
C ALA A 233 -14.81 14.18 -17.29
N THR A 234 -15.57 14.57 -18.31
CA THR A 234 -15.30 14.26 -19.73
C THR A 234 -15.39 15.49 -20.65
N GLU A 235 -15.66 16.67 -20.09
CA GLU A 235 -15.86 17.91 -20.85
C GLU A 235 -14.86 19.01 -20.44
N PRO A 236 -14.22 19.71 -21.38
CA PRO A 236 -13.40 20.89 -21.11
C PRO A 236 -14.15 21.94 -20.28
N GLY A 237 -13.44 22.57 -19.35
CA GLY A 237 -14.02 23.57 -18.44
C GLY A 237 -14.70 22.99 -17.20
N SER A 238 -14.84 21.66 -17.09
CA SER A 238 -15.24 20.99 -15.83
C SER A 238 -14.28 21.34 -14.70
N ARG A 239 -14.81 21.57 -13.48
CA ARG A 239 -14.07 21.99 -12.29
C ARG A 239 -14.44 21.16 -11.06
N LEU A 240 -13.43 20.78 -10.28
CA LEU A 240 -13.58 20.16 -8.97
C LEU A 240 -12.76 20.97 -7.96
N GLN A 241 -13.40 21.50 -6.91
CA GLN A 241 -12.72 22.26 -5.87
C GLN A 241 -12.63 21.48 -4.57
N LEU A 242 -11.45 21.48 -3.97
CA LEU A 242 -11.06 20.66 -2.83
C LEU A 242 -10.56 21.57 -1.70
N ALA A 243 -11.28 21.62 -0.59
CA ALA A 243 -10.80 22.26 0.64
C ALA A 243 -9.88 21.29 1.41
N VAL A 244 -8.68 21.77 1.72
CA VAL A 244 -7.60 20.96 2.28
C VAL A 244 -6.88 21.77 3.35
N ASN A 245 -6.56 21.15 4.49
CA ASN A 245 -5.72 21.78 5.49
C ASN A 245 -4.24 21.52 5.15
N THR A 246 -3.53 22.54 4.67
CA THR A 246 -2.07 22.51 4.40
C THR A 246 -1.25 23.16 5.52
N ASP A 247 -1.85 23.64 6.62
CA ASP A 247 -1.11 24.12 7.80
C ASP A 247 -0.36 22.95 8.47
N ARG A 248 0.94 23.12 8.74
CA ARG A 248 1.82 22.15 9.42
C ARG A 248 2.51 22.70 10.67
N SER A 249 2.06 23.85 11.18
CA SER A 249 2.50 24.40 12.46
C SER A 249 2.37 23.40 13.63
N ALA A 250 1.33 22.55 13.61
CA ALA A 250 1.08 21.53 14.63
C ALA A 250 2.15 20.43 14.71
N VAL A 251 2.89 20.17 13.62
CA VAL A 251 4.02 19.22 13.58
C VAL A 251 5.39 19.93 13.59
N GLY A 252 5.41 21.21 13.97
CA GLY A 252 6.63 22.01 14.13
C GLY A 252 7.20 22.61 12.84
N SER A 253 6.48 22.57 11.71
CA SER A 253 6.96 23.20 10.47
C SER A 253 7.02 24.73 10.59
N PRO A 254 8.12 25.37 10.17
CA PRO A 254 8.23 26.83 10.14
C PRO A 254 7.17 27.51 9.28
N ALA A 255 6.73 28.70 9.70
CA ALA A 255 5.83 29.52 8.90
C ALA A 255 6.50 29.95 7.59
N GLY A 256 5.74 29.91 6.48
CA GLY A 256 6.23 30.28 5.15
C GLY A 256 6.88 29.16 4.35
N GLU A 257 7.26 28.03 4.97
CA GLU A 257 7.63 26.83 4.21
C GLU A 257 6.42 26.30 3.42
N LYS A 258 6.68 25.76 2.22
CA LYS A 258 5.65 25.11 1.39
C LYS A 258 5.52 23.62 1.75
N VAL A 259 4.33 23.07 1.54
CA VAL A 259 3.95 21.67 1.77
C VAL A 259 3.71 21.01 0.41
N HIS A 260 4.14 19.76 0.26
CA HIS A 260 3.82 18.97 -0.92
C HIS A 260 2.42 18.36 -0.81
N VAL A 261 1.60 18.57 -1.82
CA VAL A 261 0.28 17.91 -2.00
C VAL A 261 0.35 17.08 -3.27
N TYR A 262 -0.09 15.83 -3.22
CA TYR A 262 -0.05 14.88 -4.32
C TYR A 262 -1.48 14.52 -4.74
N VAL A 263 -1.80 14.74 -6.02
CA VAL A 263 -3.14 14.47 -6.58
C VAL A 263 -3.17 13.08 -7.19
N HIS A 264 -3.95 12.16 -6.58
CA HIS A 264 -4.22 10.85 -7.17
C HIS A 264 -5.14 11.04 -8.38
N HIS A 265 -4.62 10.81 -9.57
CA HIS A 265 -5.39 10.87 -10.82
C HIS A 265 -5.21 9.59 -11.62
N LEU A 266 -6.22 9.17 -12.39
CA LEU A 266 -6.07 8.06 -13.32
C LEU A 266 -5.27 8.52 -14.54
N ARG A 267 -4.39 7.66 -15.03
CA ARG A 267 -3.90 7.68 -16.41
C ARG A 267 -4.32 6.44 -17.19
N SER A 268 -4.46 6.57 -18.50
CA SER A 268 -4.83 5.49 -19.43
C SER A 268 -4.36 5.78 -20.86
N TYR A 269 -4.43 4.79 -21.73
CA TYR A 269 -4.00 4.86 -23.14
C TYR A 269 -5.08 5.33 -24.13
N GLU A 270 -6.27 5.64 -23.63
CA GLU A 270 -7.42 6.07 -24.43
C GLU A 270 -8.35 6.94 -23.58
N HIS A 271 -9.13 7.78 -24.26
CA HIS A 271 -10.11 8.72 -23.72
C HIS A 271 -9.59 9.87 -22.83
N MET A 272 -8.33 9.81 -22.36
CA MET A 272 -7.80 10.72 -21.33
C MET A 272 -7.49 12.14 -21.83
N GLY A 273 -7.93 13.13 -21.05
CA GLY A 273 -7.66 14.56 -21.26
C GLY A 273 -6.51 15.11 -20.42
N VAL A 274 -6.34 16.42 -20.54
CA VAL A 274 -5.43 17.21 -19.71
C VAL A 274 -6.24 17.98 -18.65
N ALA A 275 -5.72 18.10 -17.44
CA ALA A 275 -6.27 19.01 -16.42
C ALA A 275 -5.18 19.92 -15.83
N GLU A 276 -5.54 21.14 -15.49
CA GLU A 276 -4.74 22.04 -14.66
C GLU A 276 -5.15 21.87 -13.20
N VAL A 277 -4.17 21.82 -12.29
CA VAL A 277 -4.40 21.90 -10.85
C VAL A 277 -3.74 23.15 -10.29
N SER A 278 -4.51 23.98 -9.59
CA SER A 278 -4.06 25.28 -9.08
C SER A 278 -4.70 25.65 -7.74
N CYS A 279 -4.13 26.63 -7.05
CA CYS A 279 -4.64 27.15 -5.78
C CYS A 279 -5.56 28.35 -6.04
N VAL A 280 -6.81 28.28 -5.56
CA VAL A 280 -7.85 29.29 -5.85
C VAL A 280 -8.31 30.09 -4.63
N SER A 281 -8.08 29.61 -3.41
CA SER A 281 -8.34 30.36 -2.17
C SER A 281 -7.47 29.89 -1.01
N GLY A 282 -7.24 30.76 -0.03
CA GLY A 282 -6.56 30.47 1.24
C GLY A 282 -5.06 30.16 1.18
N CYS A 283 -4.57 29.68 0.04
CA CYS A 283 -3.19 29.25 -0.20
C CYS A 283 -2.72 29.67 -1.61
N SER A 284 -1.44 29.44 -1.90
CA SER A 284 -0.79 29.76 -3.16
C SER A 284 0.12 28.61 -3.63
N CYS A 285 0.06 28.33 -4.92
CA CYS A 285 0.91 27.38 -5.63
C CYS A 285 0.99 27.77 -7.10
N ASP A 286 2.07 27.34 -7.75
CA ASP A 286 2.22 27.46 -9.20
C ASP A 286 1.31 26.39 -9.86
N PRO A 287 0.53 26.72 -10.90
CA PRO A 287 -0.35 25.75 -11.56
C PRO A 287 0.42 24.59 -12.19
N VAL A 288 -0.12 23.37 -12.07
CA VAL A 288 0.47 22.14 -12.63
C VAL A 288 -0.45 21.56 -13.69
N GLU A 289 0.04 21.42 -14.91
CA GLU A 289 -0.67 20.75 -16.01
C GLU A 289 -0.39 19.25 -15.99
N ILE A 290 -1.46 18.45 -15.94
CA ILE A 290 -1.45 17.00 -15.87
C ILE A 290 -2.10 16.44 -17.14
N ASP A 291 -1.29 16.01 -18.11
CA ASP A 291 -1.79 15.11 -19.17
C ASP A 291 -2.03 13.73 -18.55
N ALA A 292 -3.25 13.21 -18.65
CA ALA A 292 -3.59 11.90 -18.11
C ALA A 292 -3.42 10.76 -19.14
N HIS A 293 -2.99 11.05 -20.36
CA HIS A 293 -2.75 10.04 -21.38
C HIS A 293 -1.34 9.42 -21.28
N ILE A 294 -1.24 8.10 -21.49
CA ILE A 294 0.01 7.34 -21.55
C ILE A 294 0.02 6.42 -22.78
N LYS A 295 1.19 5.99 -23.25
CA LYS A 295 1.27 5.16 -24.48
C LYS A 295 1.10 3.66 -24.18
N GLU A 296 1.41 3.27 -22.95
CA GLU A 296 1.31 1.91 -22.44
C GLU A 296 -0.16 1.52 -22.27
N ARG A 297 -0.55 0.37 -22.85
CA ARG A 297 -1.94 -0.14 -22.81
C ARG A 297 -2.36 -0.68 -21.44
N VAL A 298 -2.36 0.19 -20.44
CA VAL A 298 -2.79 -0.04 -19.06
C VAL A 298 -3.52 1.20 -18.55
N SER A 299 -4.32 1.05 -17.48
CA SER A 299 -4.86 2.19 -16.73
C SER A 299 -4.42 2.11 -15.28
N GLN A 300 -3.79 3.17 -14.76
CA GLN A 300 -3.10 3.19 -13.48
C GLN A 300 -3.24 4.57 -12.84
N VAL A 301 -3.32 4.66 -11.51
CA VAL A 301 -3.29 5.94 -10.80
C VAL A 301 -1.85 6.43 -10.73
N TYR A 302 -1.68 7.72 -10.95
CA TYR A 302 -0.45 8.46 -10.82
C TYR A 302 -0.65 9.54 -9.75
N MET A 303 0.46 10.07 -9.26
CA MET A 303 0.47 11.21 -8.36
C MET A 303 1.23 12.36 -9.01
N SER A 304 0.58 13.51 -9.13
CA SER A 304 1.24 14.75 -9.54
C SER A 304 1.44 15.64 -8.33
N ARG A 305 2.66 16.16 -8.16
CA ARG A 305 3.03 17.01 -7.03
C ARG A 305 2.61 18.46 -7.26
N LEU A 306 2.06 19.08 -6.22
CA LEU A 306 1.92 20.53 -6.08
C LEU A 306 2.75 21.00 -4.88
N VAL A 307 3.33 22.18 -4.98
CA VAL A 307 4.12 22.80 -3.92
C VAL A 307 3.36 24.03 -3.39
N VAL A 308 2.65 23.83 -2.28
CA VAL A 308 1.55 24.69 -1.81
C VAL A 308 1.94 25.41 -0.52
N SER A 309 1.59 26.69 -0.37
CA SER A 309 1.81 27.39 0.90
C SER A 309 0.89 26.87 2.02
N GLN A 310 1.36 26.95 3.27
CA GLN A 310 0.62 26.50 4.45
C GLN A 310 -0.62 27.36 4.71
N SER A 311 -1.79 26.72 4.84
CA SER A 311 -3.06 27.36 5.17
C SER A 311 -4.07 26.36 5.71
N ARG A 312 -4.92 26.78 6.66
CA ARG A 312 -6.00 25.95 7.20
C ARG A 312 -7.19 25.80 6.25
N GLU A 313 -7.32 26.74 5.32
CA GLU A 313 -8.47 26.89 4.42
C GLU A 313 -8.01 26.91 2.95
N CYS A 314 -6.98 26.13 2.62
CA CYS A 314 -6.49 26.01 1.25
C CYS A 314 -7.55 25.37 0.35
N VAL A 315 -7.91 26.04 -0.75
CA VAL A 315 -8.79 25.47 -1.78
C VAL A 315 -7.99 25.27 -3.06
N LEU A 316 -7.90 24.01 -3.48
CA LEU A 316 -7.33 23.59 -4.75
C LEU A 316 -8.45 23.45 -5.78
N GLU A 317 -8.25 23.86 -7.03
CA GLU A 317 -9.13 23.56 -8.16
C GLU A 317 -8.43 22.58 -9.12
N VAL A 318 -9.13 21.53 -9.52
CA VAL A 318 -8.78 20.68 -10.67
C VAL A 318 -9.72 21.05 -11.81
N LYS A 319 -9.17 21.53 -12.92
CA LYS A 319 -9.94 22.01 -14.08
C LYS A 319 -9.52 21.26 -15.34
N VAL A 320 -10.46 20.56 -15.97
CA VAL A 320 -10.24 19.92 -17.28
C VAL A 320 -10.03 21.00 -18.34
N THR A 321 -8.98 20.89 -19.14
CA THR A 321 -8.67 21.86 -20.20
C THR A 321 -9.20 21.39 -21.56
N ASP A 322 -9.13 22.28 -22.54
CA ASP A 322 -9.38 21.99 -23.96
C ASP A 322 -8.23 21.24 -24.64
N LYS A 323 -7.13 20.98 -23.93
CA LYS A 323 -6.03 20.16 -24.41
C LYS A 323 -6.33 18.66 -24.22
N THR A 324 -5.83 17.86 -25.16
CA THR A 324 -5.80 16.40 -25.07
C THR A 324 -4.67 15.87 -25.94
N SER A 325 -4.05 14.75 -25.54
CA SER A 325 -3.16 13.97 -26.40
C SER A 325 -3.75 12.60 -26.80
N SER A 326 -4.96 12.26 -26.33
CA SER A 326 -5.70 11.05 -26.72
C SER A 326 -6.82 11.31 -27.73
N GLY A 327 -7.30 12.55 -27.83
CA GLY A 327 -8.45 12.95 -28.65
C GLY A 327 -9.74 13.23 -27.86
N GLU A 328 -9.77 12.91 -26.57
CA GLU A 328 -10.91 13.14 -25.67
C GLU A 328 -10.47 13.76 -24.32
N HIS A 329 -11.43 14.15 -23.47
CA HIS A 329 -11.17 14.97 -22.28
C HIS A 329 -11.48 14.27 -20.95
N LYS A 330 -11.42 12.94 -20.88
CA LYS A 330 -11.66 12.21 -19.63
C LYS A 330 -10.58 12.51 -18.59
N PHE A 331 -10.94 13.02 -17.43
CA PHE A 331 -10.03 13.17 -16.29
C PHE A 331 -10.67 12.62 -15.03
N LYS A 332 -9.89 11.90 -14.21
CA LYS A 332 -10.36 11.31 -12.96
C LYS A 332 -9.44 11.66 -11.81
N VAL A 333 -10.02 12.11 -10.69
CA VAL A 333 -9.35 12.28 -9.40
C VAL A 333 -9.93 11.28 -8.40
N SER A 334 -9.08 10.55 -7.68
CA SER A 334 -9.51 9.52 -6.71
C SER A 334 -9.07 9.77 -5.27
N GLY A 335 -8.23 10.77 -5.02
CA GLY A 335 -7.69 11.07 -3.71
C GLY A 335 -6.67 12.22 -3.70
N LEU A 336 -6.28 12.60 -2.49
CA LEU A 336 -5.12 13.46 -2.22
C LEU A 336 -4.21 12.78 -1.20
N VAL A 337 -2.91 13.03 -1.29
CA VAL A 337 -1.97 12.78 -0.21
C VAL A 337 -1.24 14.07 0.12
N LEU A 338 -1.03 14.36 1.40
CA LEU A 338 -0.29 15.52 1.85
C LEU A 338 0.97 15.08 2.57
N ALA A 339 2.08 15.79 2.37
CA ALA A 339 3.24 15.63 3.23
C ALA A 339 2.89 15.93 4.70
N GLU A 340 3.44 15.14 5.62
CA GLU A 340 3.33 15.39 7.05
C GLU A 340 3.95 16.73 7.41
N LYS A 341 5.17 17.01 6.97
CA LYS A 341 5.91 18.24 7.28
C LYS A 341 5.96 19.15 6.04
N ALA A 342 5.97 20.46 6.26
CA ALA A 342 6.44 21.42 5.26
C ALA A 342 7.96 21.27 5.04
N GLY A 343 8.44 21.92 3.99
CA GLY A 343 9.81 21.78 3.52
C GLY A 343 9.94 20.67 2.47
N GLY A 344 10.99 20.77 1.66
CA GLY A 344 11.24 19.83 0.56
C GLY A 344 11.76 18.48 1.06
N SER A 345 10.88 17.56 1.45
CA SER A 345 11.25 16.16 1.59
C SER A 345 11.48 15.56 0.20
N ASP A 346 12.73 15.22 -0.12
CA ASP A 346 13.10 14.64 -1.42
C ASP A 346 12.62 13.19 -1.59
N ILE A 347 12.08 12.58 -0.53
CA ILE A 347 11.68 11.17 -0.45
C ILE A 347 10.82 10.75 -1.65
N MET A 348 9.80 11.52 -2.02
CA MET A 348 8.94 11.20 -3.17
C MET A 348 9.64 11.41 -4.52
N GLU A 349 10.55 12.38 -4.60
CA GLU A 349 11.33 12.69 -5.80
C GLU A 349 12.44 11.65 -6.03
N ARG A 350 12.98 11.05 -4.96
CA ARG A 350 13.90 9.91 -4.98
C ARG A 350 13.24 8.57 -5.30
N LEU A 351 12.04 8.33 -4.79
CA LEU A 351 11.39 7.00 -4.83
C LEU A 351 10.41 6.82 -5.99
N GLY A 352 9.90 7.92 -6.53
CA GLY A 352 9.05 7.92 -7.72
C GLY A 352 9.55 8.91 -8.77
N GLY A 353 9.87 10.14 -8.36
CA GLY A 353 10.00 11.28 -9.26
C GLY A 353 8.63 11.89 -9.57
N ASP A 354 8.59 13.18 -9.89
CA ASP A 354 7.32 13.85 -10.20
C ASP A 354 6.68 13.24 -11.46
N ASN A 355 5.37 13.06 -11.42
CA ASN A 355 4.55 12.60 -12.54
C ASN A 355 4.88 11.19 -13.10
N GLN A 356 5.65 10.39 -12.36
CA GLN A 356 6.05 9.02 -12.74
C GLN A 356 4.99 7.96 -12.40
N PRO A 357 4.98 6.79 -13.09
CA PRO A 357 4.06 5.69 -12.80
C PRO A 357 4.16 5.25 -11.35
N PHE A 358 3.02 5.29 -10.66
CA PHE A 358 2.99 4.98 -9.24
C PHE A 358 2.83 3.48 -9.02
N GLY A 359 3.97 2.82 -8.77
CA GLY A 359 4.09 1.38 -8.51
C GLY A 359 3.83 0.50 -9.73
N LEU A 360 3.57 -0.80 -9.51
CA LEU A 360 3.48 -1.76 -10.61
C LEU A 360 2.22 -1.62 -11.46
N ARG A 361 2.44 -1.70 -12.77
CA ARG A 361 1.43 -1.73 -13.84
C ARG A 361 0.37 -2.82 -13.56
N GLN A 362 -0.82 -2.47 -13.04
CA GLN A 362 -2.15 -3.11 -13.33
C GLN A 362 -3.29 -2.79 -12.33
N HIS A 363 -3.05 -2.17 -11.17
CA HIS A 363 -4.07 -2.17 -10.10
C HIS A 363 -4.25 -0.85 -9.39
N ASN A 364 -5.48 -0.32 -9.45
CA ASN A 364 -5.94 0.78 -8.61
C ASN A 364 -7.43 0.62 -8.38
N GLY A 365 -7.80 0.14 -7.20
CA GLY A 365 -9.18 -0.03 -6.77
C GLY A 365 -9.26 -0.68 -5.39
N ASP A 366 -10.13 -0.16 -4.54
CA ASP A 366 -10.37 -0.58 -3.15
C ASP A 366 -11.15 -1.91 -3.13
N ALA A 367 -10.57 -3.01 -3.61
CA ALA A 367 -11.27 -4.30 -3.53
C ALA A 367 -11.69 -4.59 -2.10
N THR A 368 -12.76 -5.37 -1.96
CA THR A 368 -13.08 -6.03 -0.71
C THR A 368 -11.85 -6.78 -0.21
N GLN A 369 -11.24 -6.21 0.83
CA GLN A 369 -10.08 -6.79 1.51
C GLN A 369 -10.47 -8.18 1.94
N VAL A 370 -9.62 -9.17 1.66
CA VAL A 370 -9.93 -10.54 2.06
C VAL A 370 -9.82 -10.60 3.58
N VAL A 371 -10.93 -10.89 4.24
CA VAL A 371 -10.97 -11.13 5.67
C VAL A 371 -11.29 -12.61 5.89
N LEU A 372 -10.39 -13.33 6.56
CA LEU A 372 -10.58 -14.73 6.94
C LEU A 372 -10.79 -14.84 8.45
N THR A 373 -11.83 -15.59 8.84
CA THR A 373 -12.18 -15.89 10.23
C THR A 373 -12.61 -17.36 10.34
N LYS A 374 -12.82 -17.85 11.57
CA LYS A 374 -13.46 -19.17 11.80
C LYS A 374 -14.89 -19.26 11.23
N ALA A 375 -15.61 -18.14 11.11
CA ALA A 375 -16.95 -18.11 10.55
C ALA A 375 -16.95 -18.19 9.01
N GLY A 376 -15.77 -18.10 8.38
CA GLY A 376 -15.59 -18.12 6.94
C GLY A 376 -14.80 -16.91 6.43
N ARG A 377 -14.85 -16.74 5.10
CA ARG A 377 -14.15 -15.69 4.36
C ARG A 377 -15.15 -14.65 3.87
N THR A 378 -14.87 -13.38 4.09
CA THR A 378 -15.57 -12.26 3.43
C THR A 378 -14.61 -11.54 2.47
N GLY A 379 -15.15 -11.05 1.35
CA GLY A 379 -14.35 -10.49 0.26
C GLY A 379 -13.62 -11.53 -0.61
N GLY A 380 -12.76 -11.03 -1.50
CA GLY A 380 -12.07 -11.83 -2.51
C GLY A 380 -12.96 -12.27 -3.68
N ASP A 381 -12.40 -13.03 -4.62
CA ASP A 381 -13.10 -13.35 -5.86
C ASP A 381 -14.17 -14.45 -5.64
N GLY A 382 -15.35 -14.29 -6.25
CA GLY A 382 -16.40 -15.31 -6.31
C GLY A 382 -17.29 -15.50 -5.07
N GLN A 383 -17.46 -14.48 -4.24
CA GLN A 383 -18.50 -14.46 -3.19
C GLN A 383 -19.70 -13.61 -3.66
N PRO A 384 -20.96 -14.05 -3.42
CA PRO A 384 -22.13 -13.18 -3.54
C PRO A 384 -22.10 -12.13 -2.42
N GLU A 385 -22.56 -10.91 -2.72
CA GLU A 385 -22.74 -9.86 -1.71
C GLU A 385 -23.93 -10.19 -0.79
N HIS A 386 -23.81 -9.83 0.49
CA HIS A 386 -24.84 -9.98 1.53
C HIS A 386 -25.32 -8.61 2.02
#